data_AF-A0A5L4Q368-F1
#
_entry.id   AF-A0A5L4Q368-F1
#
_cell.length_a   1.000
_cell.length_b   1.000
_cell.length_c   1.000
_cell.angle_alpha   90.00
_cell.angle_beta   90.00
_cell.angle_gamma   90.00
#
_symmetry.space_group_name_H-M   'P 1'
#
loop_
_entity.id
_entity.type
_entity.pdbx_description
1 polymer ?
#
loop_
_entity_poly.entity_id
_entity_poly.type
_entity_poly.pdbx_seq_one_letter_code
_entity_poly.pdbx_strand_id
1 'polypeptide(L)' 'MAKVVLNQEAVDLLAKPVSGDGGHQKLLTKLQSQCGNAKVLTYDNDDLEKIKRYAENYGEGGFQNRFKAILKCIENS' A
#
# COMPACT_ATOMS: atom_id res chain seq x y z
N MET A 1 -6.47 15.03 1.15
CA MET A 1 -5.26 14.19 1.13
C MET A 1 -4.83 13.95 2.56
N ALA A 2 -4.65 12.68 2.94
CA ALA A 2 -4.23 12.25 4.26
C ALA A 2 -2.80 11.70 4.23
N LYS A 3 -2.21 11.48 5.41
CA LYS A 3 -0.86 10.94 5.58
C LYS A 3 -0.88 9.82 6.61
N VAL A 4 -0.04 8.81 6.39
CA VAL A 4 0.19 7.71 7.33
C VAL A 4 1.68 7.41 7.44
N VAL A 5 2.15 7.13 8.65
CA VAL A 5 3.49 6.60 8.90
C VAL A 5 3.41 5.07 8.87
N LEU A 6 4.21 4.44 8.01
CA LEU A 6 4.30 2.99 7.91
C LEU A 6 5.22 2.42 8.99
N ASN A 7 4.79 1.30 9.58
CA ASN A 7 5.67 0.48 10.39
C ASN A 7 6.69 -0.27 9.52
N GLN A 8 7.69 -0.91 10.16
CA GLN A 8 8.75 -1.59 9.42
C GLN A 8 8.23 -2.73 8.53
N GLU A 9 7.25 -3.51 9.02
CA GLU A 9 6.64 -4.60 8.25
C GLU A 9 6.00 -4.11 6.94
N ALA A 10 5.22 -3.02 7.00
CA ALA A 10 4.57 -2.44 5.84
C ALA A 10 5.59 -1.85 4.85
N VAL A 11 6.68 -1.27 5.35
CA VAL A 11 7.80 -0.80 4.51
C VAL A 11 8.45 -1.97 3.78
N ASP A 12 8.77 -3.05 4.48
CA ASP A 12 9.44 -4.21 3.89
C ASP A 12 8.55 -4.91 2.84
N LEU A 13 7.25 -5.01 3.11
CA LEU A 13 6.27 -5.54 2.16
C LEU A 13 6.10 -4.63 0.94
N LEU A 14 6.03 -3.31 1.16
CA LEU A 14 5.91 -2.34 0.08
C LEU A 14 7.16 -2.29 -0.79
N ALA A 15 8.37 -2.45 -0.23
CA ALA A 15 9.63 -2.39 -0.96
C ALA A 15 9.86 -3.53 -1.97
N LYS A 16 9.08 -4.62 -1.88
CA LYS A 16 9.19 -5.75 -2.81
C LYS A 16 8.96 -5.31 -4.27
N PRO A 17 9.74 -5.80 -5.24
CA PRO A 17 9.53 -5.47 -6.65
C PRO A 17 8.07 -5.66 -7.10
N VAL A 18 7.63 -4.77 -7.97
CA VAL A 18 6.30 -4.81 -8.61
C VAL A 18 6.53 -5.02 -10.10
N SER A 19 5.98 -6.10 -10.64
CA SER A 19 6.09 -6.44 -12.06
C SER A 19 4.71 -6.48 -12.73
N GLY A 20 4.61 -5.87 -13.91
CA GLY A 20 3.39 -5.78 -14.71
C GLY A 20 2.61 -4.48 -14.52
N ASP A 21 1.56 -4.29 -15.32
CA ASP A 21 0.85 -3.00 -15.49
C ASP A 21 -0.62 -3.00 -15.04
N GLY A 22 -0.99 -3.96 -14.19
CA GLY A 22 -2.36 -4.06 -13.65
C GLY A 22 -2.66 -2.98 -12.60
N GLY A 23 -3.94 -2.87 -12.20
CA GLY A 23 -4.40 -1.86 -11.24
C GLY A 23 -3.71 -1.95 -9.86
N HIS A 24 -3.47 -3.17 -9.37
CA HIS A 24 -2.70 -3.41 -8.15
C HIS A 24 -1.28 -2.85 -8.26
N GLN A 25 -0.62 -3.15 -9.39
CA GLN A 25 0.75 -2.76 -9.64
C GLN A 25 0.89 -1.25 -9.73
N LYS A 26 0.05 -0.58 -10.51
CA LYS A 26 0.07 0.88 -10.65
C LYS A 26 -0.07 1.59 -9.30
N LEU A 27 -0.95 1.10 -8.43
CA LEU A 27 -1.10 1.66 -7.09
C LEU A 27 0.13 1.37 -6.22
N LEU A 28 0.64 0.13 -6.20
CA LEU A 28 1.85 -0.18 -5.43
C LEU A 28 3.05 0.63 -5.88
N THR A 29 3.27 0.79 -7.19
CA THR A 29 4.35 1.61 -7.73
C THR A 29 4.20 3.08 -7.31
N LYS A 30 2.97 3.63 -7.31
CA LYS A 30 2.69 4.96 -6.77
C LYS A 30 3.01 5.07 -5.28
N LEU A 31 2.68 4.07 -4.47
CA LEU A 31 2.97 4.09 -3.03
C LEU A 31 4.47 3.90 -2.75
N GLN A 32 5.14 3.04 -3.51
CA GLN A 32 6.59 2.82 -3.43
C GLN A 32 7.39 4.11 -3.70
N SER A 33 6.99 4.88 -4.72
CA SER A 33 7.68 6.13 -5.05
C SER A 33 7.56 7.21 -3.98
N GLN A 34 6.53 7.13 -3.12
CA GLN A 34 6.33 8.07 -2.01
C GLN A 34 7.07 7.67 -0.74
N CYS A 35 7.11 6.36 -0.44
CA CYS A 35 7.55 5.86 0.88
C CYS A 35 8.99 6.30 1.20
N GLY A 36 9.88 6.28 0.21
CA GLY A 36 11.26 6.79 0.30
C GLY A 36 11.95 6.42 1.63
N ASN A 37 12.73 7.36 2.18
CA ASN A 37 13.34 7.20 3.51
C ASN A 37 12.42 7.61 4.67
N ALA A 38 11.34 8.33 4.39
CA ALA A 38 10.49 8.92 5.41
C ALA A 38 9.46 7.94 5.99
N LYS A 39 9.23 6.78 5.33
CA LYS A 39 8.17 5.83 5.70
C LYS A 39 6.77 6.45 5.73
N VAL A 40 6.57 7.57 5.04
CA VAL A 40 5.30 8.29 4.99
C VAL A 40 4.65 8.07 3.65
N LEU A 41 3.36 7.70 3.66
CA LEU A 41 2.53 7.68 2.46
C LEU A 41 1.51 8.82 2.50
N THR A 42 1.25 9.38 1.33
CA THR A 42 0.14 10.30 1.06
C THR A 42 -0.92 9.58 0.24
N TYR A 43 -2.18 9.67 0.67
CA TYR A 43 -3.29 9.04 -0.03
C TYR A 43 -4.52 9.96 -0.07
N ASP A 44 -5.28 9.83 -1.15
CA ASP A 44 -6.62 10.43 -1.28
C ASP A 44 -7.71 9.37 -1.05
N ASN A 45 -8.97 9.76 -1.24
CA ASN A 45 -10.10 8.86 -1.05
C ASN A 45 -10.07 7.72 -2.08
N ASP A 46 -9.71 7.99 -3.33
CA ASP A 46 -9.60 6.99 -4.40
C ASP A 46 -8.51 5.95 -4.09
N ASP A 47 -7.37 6.39 -3.57
CA ASP A 47 -6.29 5.51 -3.11
C ASP A 47 -6.76 4.65 -1.95
N LEU A 48 -7.45 5.24 -0.96
CA LEU A 48 -7.96 4.51 0.20
C LEU A 48 -8.98 3.44 -0.21
N GLU A 49 -9.93 3.77 -1.09
CA GLU A 49 -10.90 2.81 -1.61
C GLU A 49 -10.23 1.66 -2.34
N LYS A 50 -9.22 1.94 -3.16
CA LYS A 50 -8.43 0.90 -3.85
C LYS A 50 -7.63 0.06 -2.86
N ILE A 51 -6.99 0.66 -1.86
CA ILE A 51 -6.24 -0.05 -0.82
C ILE A 51 -7.18 -1.02 -0.08
N LYS A 52 -8.36 -0.56 0.36
CA LYS A 52 -9.36 -1.41 1.01
C LYS A 52 -9.80 -2.55 0.11
N ARG A 53 -10.21 -2.23 -1.13
CA ARG A 53 -10.64 -3.22 -2.12
C ARG A 53 -9.57 -4.28 -2.36
N TYR A 54 -8.31 -3.88 -2.51
CA TYR A 54 -7.19 -4.78 -2.81
C TYR A 54 -6.67 -5.54 -1.58
N ALA A 55 -6.97 -5.07 -0.37
CA ALA A 55 -6.70 -5.81 0.87
C ALA A 55 -7.73 -6.94 1.09
N GLU A 56 -8.99 -6.71 0.74
CA GLU A 56 -10.11 -7.62 1.08
C GLU A 56 -10.45 -8.64 -0.02
N ASN A 57 -10.47 -8.26 -1.30
CA ASN A 57 -11.20 -9.02 -2.34
C ASN A 57 -10.41 -10.08 -3.13
N TYR A 58 -9.15 -10.38 -2.80
CA TYR A 58 -8.32 -11.23 -3.66
C TYR A 58 -7.48 -12.26 -2.88
N GLY A 59 -8.06 -13.42 -2.53
CA GLY A 59 -7.35 -14.64 -2.12
C GLY A 59 -6.33 -14.49 -0.98
N GLU A 60 -5.23 -15.25 -1.05
CA GLU A 60 -3.97 -15.05 -0.32
C GLU A 60 -2.85 -14.76 -1.35
N GLY A 61 -2.64 -13.48 -1.65
CA GLY A 61 -1.71 -13.05 -2.70
C GLY A 61 -0.57 -12.16 -2.19
N GLY A 62 0.60 -12.25 -2.84
CA GLY A 62 1.77 -11.44 -2.51
C GLY A 62 1.59 -9.92 -2.65
N PHE A 63 0.60 -9.44 -3.42
CA PHE A 63 0.23 -8.02 -3.49
C PHE A 63 -0.80 -7.62 -2.44
N GLN A 64 -1.82 -8.47 -2.22
CA GLN A 64 -2.86 -8.24 -1.21
C GLN A 64 -2.25 -8.11 0.19
N ASN A 65 -1.27 -8.95 0.54
CA ASN A 65 -0.58 -8.84 1.83
C ASN A 65 0.13 -7.49 2.01
N ARG A 66 0.60 -6.86 0.93
CA ARG A 66 1.17 -5.50 0.97
C ARG A 66 0.10 -4.47 1.27
N PHE A 67 -1.06 -4.56 0.60
CA PHE A 67 -2.20 -3.68 0.87
C PHE A 67 -2.76 -3.84 2.28
N LYS A 68 -2.85 -5.06 2.81
CA LYS A 68 -3.26 -5.34 4.20
C LYS A 68 -2.35 -4.65 5.20
N ALA A 69 -1.04 -4.72 5.02
CA ALA A 69 -0.08 -4.07 5.92
C ALA A 69 -0.20 -2.54 5.90
N ILE A 70 -0.42 -1.96 4.72
CA ILE A 70 -0.64 -0.51 4.56
C ILE A 70 -1.97 -0.10 5.20
N LEU A 71 -3.06 -0.84 4.93
CA LEU A 71 -4.38 -0.55 5.50
C LEU A 71 -4.34 -0.61 7.03
N LYS A 72 -3.66 -1.60 7.60
CA LYS A 72 -3.48 -1.69 9.05
C LYS A 72 -2.76 -0.47 9.63
N CYS A 73 -1.77 0.09 8.94
CA CYS A 73 -1.14 1.34 9.40
C CYS A 73 -2.13 2.50 9.38
N ILE A 74 -2.94 2.61 8.32
CA ILE A 74 -3.97 3.66 8.18
C ILE A 74 -5.02 3.58 9.29
N GLU A 75 -5.50 2.38 9.61
CA GLU A 75 -6.54 2.15 10.62
C GLU A 75 -6.05 2.38 12.07
N ASN A 76 -4.74 2.33 12.29
CA ASN A 76 -4.10 2.55 13.59
C ASN A 76 -3.44 3.94 13.72
N SER A 77 -3.70 4.85 12.77
CA SER A 77 -3.16 6.23 12.75
C SER A 77 -4.07 7.25 13.40
#